data_AF-A0A2H3SW67-F1
#
_entry.id   AF-A0A2H3SW67-F1
#
_cell.length_a   1.000
_cell.length_b   1.000
_cell.length_c   1.000
_cell.angle_alpha   90.00
_cell.angle_beta   90.00
_cell.angle_gamma   90.00
#
_symmetry.space_group_name_H-M   'P 1'
#
loop_
_entity.id
_entity.type
_entity.pdbx_description
1 polymer ?
#
loop_
_entity_poly.entity_id
_entity_poly.type
_entity_poly.pdbx_seq_one_letter_code
_entity_poly.pdbx_strand_id
1 'polypeptide(L)'
;MSQSFKESQIILALQAYQADPKLSLRCAAKIYDVSFDALNRRHHGIPARKDYIPSSRKLSNLEEEVIVQYILNLDSRGFPPRHYDIKEMANRLLTDRDALPVSKR
;
A
#
# COMPACT_ATOMS: atom_id res chain seq x y z
N MET A 1 -1.63 9.47 -14.03
CA MET A 1 -0.19 9.16 -13.83
C MET A 1 0.61 10.24 -13.07
N SER A 2 0.00 11.08 -12.21
CA SER A 2 0.71 12.22 -11.56
C SER A 2 1.08 12.00 -10.09
N GLN A 3 0.54 10.98 -9.41
CA GLN A 3 0.84 10.72 -7.98
C GLN A 3 2.22 10.09 -7.75
N SER A 4 2.72 9.30 -8.71
CA SER A 4 4.05 8.68 -8.62
C SER A 4 5.15 9.73 -8.46
N PHE A 5 5.03 10.83 -9.22
CA PHE A 5 6.00 11.91 -9.24
C PHE A 5 6.12 12.65 -7.89
N LYS A 6 5.00 12.83 -7.17
CA LYS A 6 5.00 13.56 -5.89
C LYS A 6 5.70 12.79 -4.79
N GLU A 7 5.43 11.48 -4.65
CA GLU A 7 6.10 10.66 -3.64
C GLU A 7 7.60 10.50 -3.94
N SER A 8 7.99 10.36 -5.22
CA SER A 8 9.42 10.30 -5.58
C SER A 8 10.17 11.57 -5.21
N GLN A 9 9.57 12.76 -5.39
CA GLN A 9 10.17 14.02 -4.97
C GLN A 9 10.32 14.10 -3.45
N ILE A 10 9.33 13.62 -2.69
CA ILE A 10 9.42 13.61 -1.23
C ILE A 10 10.55 12.70 -0.75
N ILE A 11 10.70 11.51 -1.36
CA ILE A 11 11.80 10.58 -1.03
C ILE A 11 13.15 11.23 -1.35
N LEU A 12 13.26 11.89 -2.50
CA LEU A 12 14.49 12.57 -2.91
C LEU A 12 14.82 13.74 -1.96
N ALA A 13 13.81 14.51 -1.53
CA ALA A 13 13.98 15.56 -0.53
C ALA A 13 14.42 15.03 0.85
N LEU A 14 13.92 13.85 1.25
CA LEU A 14 14.40 13.18 2.47
C LEU A 14 15.85 12.73 2.35
N GLN A 15 16.23 12.15 1.20
CA GLN A 15 17.62 11.74 0.95
C GLN A 15 18.58 12.93 1.00
N ALA A 16 18.18 14.06 0.39
CA ALA A 16 18.97 15.29 0.44
C ALA A 16 19.11 15.85 1.85
N TYR A 17 18.03 15.80 2.65
CA TYR A 17 18.06 16.18 4.07
C TYR A 17 18.98 15.27 4.90
N GLN A 18 18.99 13.96 4.64
CA GLN A 18 19.88 13.02 5.32
C GLN A 18 21.35 13.17 4.94
N ALA A 19 21.62 13.59 3.69
CA ALA A 19 22.97 13.78 3.17
C ALA A 19 23.63 15.08 3.64
N ASP A 20 22.85 16.14 3.91
CA ASP A 20 23.37 17.45 4.30
C ASP A 20 22.98 17.83 5.74
N PRO A 21 23.92 17.80 6.71
CA PRO A 21 23.64 18.15 8.10
C PRO A 21 23.34 19.64 8.33
N LYS A 22 23.58 20.53 7.35
CA LYS A 22 23.24 21.95 7.43
C LYS A 22 21.83 22.25 6.92
N LEU A 23 21.20 21.30 6.23
CA LEU A 23 19.95 21.53 5.52
C LEU A 23 18.76 21.24 6.44
N SER A 24 17.90 22.23 6.64
CA SER A 24 16.68 22.02 7.43
C SER A 24 15.60 21.30 6.61
N LEU A 25 14.73 20.56 7.28
CA LEU A 25 13.60 19.88 6.63
C LEU A 25 12.68 20.85 5.85
N ARG A 26 12.51 22.09 6.35
CA ARG A 26 11.76 23.16 5.65
C ARG A 26 12.48 23.64 4.40
N CYS A 27 13.81 23.75 4.43
CA CYS A 27 14.60 24.10 3.25
C CYS A 27 14.51 23.00 2.19
N ALA A 28 14.63 21.73 2.59
CA ALA A 28 14.47 20.59 1.68
C ALA A 28 13.10 20.62 0.99
N ALA A 29 12.02 20.84 1.75
CA ALA A 29 10.67 20.95 1.20
C ALA A 29 10.57 22.06 0.12
N LYS A 30 11.21 23.21 0.37
CA LYS A 30 11.22 24.35 -0.56
C LYS A 30 12.05 24.10 -1.82
N ILE A 31 13.22 23.48 -1.70
CA ILE A 31 14.12 23.18 -2.82
C ILE A 31 13.46 22.21 -3.81
N TYR A 32 12.77 21.19 -3.27
CA TYR A 32 12.17 20.13 -4.06
C TYR A 32 10.68 20.36 -4.38
N ASP A 33 10.15 21.54 -4.05
CA ASP A 33 8.74 21.93 -4.28
C ASP A 33 7.73 20.90 -3.74
N VAL A 34 8.00 20.36 -2.55
CA VAL A 34 7.11 19.41 -1.86
C VAL A 34 6.47 20.06 -0.64
N SER A 35 5.27 19.61 -0.28
CA SER A 35 4.64 20.11 0.94
C SER A 35 5.42 19.67 2.17
N PHE A 36 5.67 20.64 3.06
CA PHE A 36 6.39 20.38 4.31
C PHE A 36 5.71 19.28 5.14
N ASP A 37 4.38 19.27 5.22
CA ASP A 37 3.64 18.26 5.99
C ASP A 37 3.82 16.85 5.44
N ALA A 38 3.86 16.69 4.10
CA ALA A 38 4.09 15.38 3.52
C ALA A 38 5.52 14.89 3.78
N LEU A 39 6.51 15.79 3.62
CA LEU A 39 7.90 15.50 3.93
C LEU A 39 8.10 15.15 5.41
N ASN A 40 7.49 15.92 6.31
CA ASN A 40 7.54 15.69 7.74
C ASN A 40 6.92 14.36 8.16
N ARG A 41 5.78 13.97 7.57
CA ARG A 41 5.19 12.65 7.79
C ARG A 41 6.14 11.52 7.38
N ARG A 42 6.76 11.63 6.19
CA ARG A 42 7.72 10.60 5.73
C ARG A 42 8.97 10.55 6.59
N HIS A 43 9.47 11.71 7.06
CA HIS A 43 10.58 11.79 8.01
C HIS A 43 10.26 11.04 9.33
N HIS A 44 9.02 11.13 9.81
CA HIS A 44 8.55 10.38 10.99
C HIS A 44 8.20 8.91 10.70
N GLY A 45 8.54 8.39 9.52
CA GLY A 45 8.29 7.00 9.14
C GLY A 45 6.83 6.69 8.77
N ILE A 46 5.97 7.70 8.60
CA ILE A 46 4.59 7.49 8.18
C ILE A 46 4.59 7.20 6.68
N PRO A 47 4.16 6.01 6.22
CA PRO A 47 4.20 5.64 4.82
C PRO A 47 3.16 6.41 3.99
N ALA A 48 3.29 6.35 2.67
CA ALA A 48 2.28 6.87 1.78
C ALA A 48 0.98 6.08 1.88
N ARG A 49 -0.14 6.71 1.54
CA ARG A 49 -1.45 6.05 1.60
C ARG A 49 -1.48 4.78 0.75
N LYS A 50 -0.73 4.75 -0.36
CA LYS A 50 -0.56 3.58 -1.24
C LYS A 50 0.18 2.41 -0.59
N ASP A 51 1.10 2.70 0.33
CA ASP A 51 1.95 1.70 1.00
C ASP A 51 1.43 1.39 2.41
N TYR A 52 0.41 2.13 2.87
CA TYR A 52 -0.21 1.95 4.18
C TYR A 52 -1.07 0.70 4.21
N ILE A 53 -0.69 -0.24 5.08
CA ILE A 53 -1.49 -1.44 5.37
C ILE A 53 -2.49 -1.09 6.49
N PRO A 54 -3.80 -1.19 6.25
CA PRO A 54 -4.80 -0.91 7.28
C PRO A 54 -4.78 -1.97 8.38
N SER A 55 -4.96 -1.55 9.64
CA SER A 55 -5.02 -2.45 10.80
C SER A 55 -6.22 -3.41 10.78
N SER A 56 -7.25 -3.07 10.01
CA SER A 56 -8.44 -3.91 9.80
C SER A 56 -8.26 -4.98 8.71
N ARG A 57 -7.06 -5.09 8.11
CA ARG A 57 -6.76 -6.12 7.12
C ARG A 57 -6.80 -7.50 7.78
N LYS A 58 -7.66 -8.38 7.26
CA LYS A 58 -7.83 -9.76 7.77
C LYS A 58 -6.88 -10.76 7.11
N LEU A 59 -6.58 -10.53 5.83
CA LEU A 59 -5.76 -11.42 5.01
C LEU A 59 -4.28 -11.07 5.13
N SER A 60 -3.42 -12.07 5.06
CA SER A 60 -1.97 -11.90 4.97
C SER A 60 -1.53 -11.54 3.54
N ASN A 61 -0.28 -11.08 3.37
CA ASN A 61 0.31 -10.84 2.03
C ASN A 61 0.22 -12.10 1.16
N LEU A 62 0.55 -13.26 1.73
CA LEU A 62 0.52 -14.54 1.02
C LEU A 62 -0.91 -14.92 0.63
N GLU A 63 -1.88 -14.73 1.51
CA GLU A 63 -3.29 -15.00 1.22
C GLU A 63 -3.83 -14.09 0.10
N GLU A 64 -3.44 -12.81 0.09
CA GLU A 64 -3.80 -11.90 -1.00
C GLU A 64 -3.12 -12.28 -2.33
N GLU A 65 -1.85 -12.71 -2.31
CA GLU A 65 -1.16 -13.21 -3.49
C GLU A 65 -1.86 -14.44 -4.08
N VAL A 66 -2.30 -15.38 -3.25
CA VAL A 66 -3.09 -16.55 -3.68
C VAL A 66 -4.39 -16.13 -4.36
N ILE A 67 -5.09 -15.12 -3.81
CA ILE A 67 -6.32 -14.59 -4.41
C ILE A 67 -6.03 -13.93 -5.77
N VAL A 68 -4.93 -13.18 -5.90
CA VAL A 68 -4.53 -12.58 -7.18
C VAL A 68 -4.25 -13.67 -8.22
N GLN A 69 -3.51 -14.72 -7.85
CA GLN A 69 -3.27 -15.86 -8.74
C GLN A 69 -4.57 -16.56 -9.13
N TYR A 70 -5.51 -16.72 -8.19
CA TYR A 70 -6.83 -17.26 -8.48
C TYR A 70 -7.60 -16.41 -9.50
N ILE A 71 -7.59 -15.08 -9.36
CA ILE A 71 -8.24 -14.16 -10.31
C ILE A 71 -7.62 -14.29 -11.71
N LEU A 72 -6.29 -14.29 -11.81
CA LEU A 72 -5.58 -14.48 -13.09
C LEU A 72 -5.88 -15.85 -13.71
N ASN A 73 -6.07 -16.88 -12.88
CA ASN A 73 -6.45 -18.21 -13.33
C ASN A 73 -7.88 -18.25 -13.87
N LEU A 74 -8.82 -17.54 -13.24
CA LEU A 74 -10.20 -17.40 -13.73
C LEU A 74 -10.22 -16.69 -15.09
N ASP A 75 -9.51 -15.57 -15.20
CA ASP A 75 -9.43 -14.78 -16.44
C ASP A 75 -8.82 -15.58 -17.59
N SER A 76 -7.73 -16.31 -17.34
CA SER A 76 -7.10 -17.17 -18.37
C SER A 76 -8.00 -18.32 -18.84
N ARG A 77 -8.97 -18.76 -18.04
CA ARG A 77 -9.99 -19.76 -18.41
C ARG A 77 -11.20 -19.15 -19.11
N GLY A 78 -11.23 -17.82 -19.31
CA GLY A 78 -12.35 -17.11 -19.90
C GLY A 78 -13.53 -16.89 -18.96
N PHE A 79 -13.35 -17.12 -17.65
CA PHE A 79 -14.38 -16.82 -16.66
C PHE A 79 -14.14 -15.44 -16.06
N PRO A 80 -15.07 -14.48 -16.22
CA PRO A 80 -14.91 -13.16 -15.62
C PRO A 80 -14.96 -13.30 -14.08
N PRO A 81 -13.93 -12.83 -13.34
CA PRO A 81 -13.88 -12.97 -11.90
C PRO A 81 -15.00 -12.17 -11.23
N ARG A 82 -15.86 -12.83 -10.44
CA ARG A 82 -16.91 -12.15 -9.67
C ARG A 82 -16.46 -11.87 -8.25
N HIS A 83 -16.99 -10.80 -7.65
CA HIS A 83 -16.76 -10.50 -6.24
C HIS A 83 -17.17 -11.66 -5.30
N TYR A 84 -18.18 -12.44 -5.69
CA TYR A 84 -18.60 -13.62 -4.93
C TYR A 84 -17.50 -14.69 -4.88
N ASP A 85 -16.92 -15.04 -6.02
CA ASP A 85 -15.88 -16.09 -6.12
C ASP A 85 -14.63 -15.70 -5.33
N ILE A 86 -14.24 -14.42 -5.43
CA ILE A 86 -13.12 -13.86 -4.67
C ILE A 86 -13.40 -13.91 -3.16
N LYS A 87 -14.61 -13.53 -2.75
CA LYS A 87 -15.04 -13.58 -1.34
C LYS A 87 -15.05 -15.01 -0.82
N GLU A 88 -15.51 -15.96 -1.62
CA GLU A 88 -15.53 -17.37 -1.25
C GLU A 88 -14.10 -17.89 -1.05
N MET A 89 -13.19 -17.61 -1.99
CA MET A 89 -11.77 -17.97 -1.86
C MET A 89 -11.15 -17.35 -0.60
N ALA A 90 -11.40 -16.06 -0.34
CA ALA A 90 -10.91 -15.39 0.86
C ALA A 90 -11.46 -16.02 2.15
N ASN A 91 -12.74 -16.38 2.18
CA ASN A 91 -13.34 -17.05 3.34
C ASN A 91 -12.78 -18.46 3.53
N ARG A 92 -12.48 -19.22 2.47
CA ARG A 92 -11.82 -20.52 2.58
C ARG A 92 -10.45 -20.40 3.25
N LEU A 93 -9.60 -19.48 2.76
CA LEU A 93 -8.30 -19.20 3.35
C LEU A 93 -8.38 -18.78 4.84
N LEU A 94 -9.36 -17.95 5.18
CA LEU A 94 -9.58 -17.57 6.58
C LEU A 94 -10.08 -18.74 7.43
N THR A 95 -10.94 -19.59 6.90
CA THR A 95 -11.46 -20.77 7.60
C THR A 95 -10.33 -21.77 7.88
N ASP A 96 -9.42 -21.96 6.92
CA ASP A 96 -8.25 -22.83 7.07
C ASP A 96 -7.28 -22.36 8.19
N ARG A 97 -7.37 -21.07 8.57
CA ARG A 97 -6.59 -20.44 9.66
C ARG A 97 -7.42 -20.22 10.93
N ASP A 98 -8.61 -20.81 11.03
CA ASP A 98 -9.56 -20.60 12.13
C ASP A 98 -9.91 -19.11 12.39
N ALA A 99 -9.89 -18.29 11.34
CA ALA A 99 -10.14 -16.85 11.41
C ALA A 99 -11.59 -16.47 11.05
N LEU A 100 -12.03 -15.30 11.52
CA LEU A 100 -13.37 -14.79 11.22
C LEU A 100 -13.55 -14.47 9.72
N PRO A 101 -14.74 -14.74 9.13
CA PRO A 101 -15.00 -14.51 7.72
C PRO A 101 -14.90 -13.02 7.35
N VAL A 102 -14.69 -12.74 6.06
CA VAL A 102 -14.55 -11.36 5.56
C VAL A 102 -15.80 -10.54 5.84
N SER A 103 -16.99 -11.11 5.60
CA SER A 103 -18.28 -10.45 5.89
C SER A 103 -18.79 -10.74 7.30
N LYS A 104 -19.49 -9.76 7.88
CA LYS A 104 -20.41 -10.03 9.00
C LYS A 104 -21.54 -10.94 8.49
N ARG A 105 -21.92 -11.95 9.28
CA ARG A 105 -23.12 -12.75 9.04
C ARG A 105 -24.36 -11.86 9.04
#